data_AF-A0A5J6GFS8-F1
#
_entry.id   AF-A0A5J6GFS8-F1
#
_cell.length_a   1.000
_cell.length_b   1.000
_cell.length_c   1.000
_cell.angle_alpha   90.00
_cell.angle_beta   90.00
_cell.angle_gamma   90.00
#
_symmetry.space_group_name_H-M   'P 1'
#
loop_
_entity.id
_entity.type
_entity.pdbx_description
1 polymer ?
#
loop_
_entity_poly.entity_id
_entity_poly.type
_entity_poly.pdbx_seq_one_letter_code
_entity_poly.pdbx_strand_id
1 'polypeptide(L)'
;MRSAVKRLPVVALMTTMLGAVQVIGYASSAQAAEGIQFQQLLNGEKLPDGDVVQATVLPGGAAPDTISIQLKLSGVTWWKGIQTGSIVLCQAQDNQQSSSAQVSVSDFNAHGLQLWKAKTFGVHTEMYNIVDATQKMSGGNSYIFIWTKD
;
A
#
# COMPACT_ATOMS: atom_id res chain seq x y z
N MET A 1 -68.55 1.47 49.97
CA MET A 1 -68.65 2.62 49.03
C MET A 1 -67.30 2.80 48.37
N ARG A 2 -67.17 2.43 47.09
CA ARG A 2 -65.91 2.45 46.33
C ARG A 2 -65.82 3.77 45.58
N SER A 3 -64.81 4.59 45.90
CA SER A 3 -64.57 5.87 45.24
C SER A 3 -63.76 5.67 43.96
N ALA A 4 -64.22 6.29 42.87
CA ALA A 4 -63.65 6.19 41.53
C ALA A 4 -62.51 7.21 41.36
N VAL A 5 -61.32 6.75 40.97
CA VAL A 5 -60.21 7.63 40.58
C VAL A 5 -60.13 7.69 39.05
N LYS A 6 -60.49 8.85 38.51
CA LYS A 6 -60.40 9.22 37.10
C LYS A 6 -58.92 9.42 36.73
N ARG A 7 -58.40 8.67 35.75
CA ARG A 7 -57.06 8.91 35.18
C ARG A 7 -57.17 9.89 34.02
N LEU A 8 -56.34 10.93 34.03
CA LEU A 8 -56.12 11.84 32.89
C LEU A 8 -54.93 11.33 32.06
N PRO A 9 -54.92 11.53 30.72
CA PRO A 9 -53.76 11.25 29.90
C PRO A 9 -52.78 12.43 29.97
N VAL A 10 -51.50 12.14 30.20
CA VAL A 10 -50.40 13.10 30.02
C VAL A 10 -49.89 12.91 28.59
N VAL A 11 -49.98 13.96 27.79
CA VAL A 11 -49.51 14.05 26.40
C VAL A 11 -48.32 15.01 26.34
N ALA A 12 -47.34 14.65 25.49
CA ALA A 12 -46.22 15.47 24.98
C ALA A 12 -45.07 15.78 25.96
N LEU A 13 -43.81 15.91 25.56
CA LEU A 13 -43.20 16.20 24.25
C LEU A 13 -42.07 15.21 23.93
N MET A 14 -42.02 14.70 22.70
CA MET A 14 -40.82 14.13 22.09
C MET A 14 -40.07 15.26 21.40
N THR A 15 -38.99 15.75 22.01
CA THR A 15 -38.07 16.71 21.40
C THR A 15 -37.08 15.96 20.53
N THR A 16 -37.29 15.98 19.21
CA THR A 16 -36.32 15.49 18.23
C THR A 16 -35.13 16.45 18.16
N MET A 17 -33.99 16.03 18.72
CA MET A 17 -32.69 16.64 18.47
C MET A 17 -32.26 16.30 17.02
N LEU A 18 -32.42 17.25 16.10
CA LEU A 18 -31.76 17.19 14.79
C LEU A 18 -30.26 17.52 15.01
N GLY A 19 -29.46 16.51 15.32
CA GLY A 19 -28.01 16.63 15.30
C GLY A 19 -27.53 16.67 13.85
N ALA A 20 -27.01 17.82 13.40
CA ALA A 20 -26.31 17.92 12.14
C ALA A 20 -25.02 17.09 12.22
N VAL A 21 -25.03 15.89 11.65
CA VAL A 21 -23.81 15.13 11.41
C VAL A 21 -23.07 15.82 10.28
N GLN A 22 -22.04 16.61 10.61
CA GLN A 22 -21.09 17.06 9.60
C GLN A 22 -20.27 15.85 9.15
N VAL A 23 -20.63 15.31 7.99
CA VAL A 23 -19.79 14.38 7.26
C VAL A 23 -18.60 15.19 6.75
N ILE A 24 -17.49 15.17 7.49
CA ILE A 24 -16.20 15.65 6.99
C ILE A 24 -15.75 14.64 5.94
N GLY A 25 -16.03 14.94 4.67
CA GLY A 25 -15.49 14.20 3.55
C GLY A 25 -13.99 14.44 3.48
N TYR A 26 -13.19 13.47 3.94
CA TYR A 26 -11.77 13.43 3.62
C TYR A 26 -11.63 12.94 2.18
N ALA A 27 -11.60 13.89 1.24
CA ALA A 27 -11.05 13.60 -0.07
C ALA A 27 -9.55 13.39 0.12
N SER A 28 -9.10 12.13 0.18
CA SER A 28 -7.68 11.83 -0.02
C SER A 28 -7.37 12.15 -1.48
N SER A 29 -6.80 13.32 -1.74
CA SER A 29 -6.14 13.56 -3.03
C SER A 29 -5.14 12.42 -3.22
N ALA A 30 -5.26 11.66 -4.32
CA ALA A 30 -4.24 10.70 -4.70
C ALA A 30 -2.92 11.47 -4.82
N GLN A 31 -2.07 11.35 -3.82
CA GLN A 31 -0.74 11.93 -3.86
C GLN A 31 0.00 11.17 -4.96
N ALA A 32 0.55 11.92 -5.92
CA ALA A 32 1.38 11.30 -6.95
C ALA A 32 2.54 10.55 -6.27
N ALA A 33 2.84 9.34 -6.75
CA ALA A 33 3.95 8.55 -6.24
C ALA A 33 5.24 9.37 -6.28
N GLU A 34 6.00 9.35 -5.19
CA GLU A 34 7.23 10.12 -5.10
C GLU A 34 8.37 9.41 -5.84
N GLY A 35 9.17 10.17 -6.58
CA GLY A 35 10.31 9.63 -7.29
C GLY A 35 11.47 9.32 -6.34
N ILE A 36 11.91 8.07 -6.28
CA ILE A 36 13.08 7.64 -5.51
C ILE A 36 14.11 6.94 -6.41
N GLN A 37 15.38 6.94 -5.99
CA GLN A 37 16.45 6.24 -6.69
C GLN A 37 16.62 4.81 -6.13
N PHE A 38 16.90 3.85 -6.99
CA PHE A 38 17.16 2.46 -6.62
C PHE A 38 18.33 2.34 -5.65
N GLN A 39 19.33 3.23 -5.76
CA GLN A 39 20.46 3.27 -4.81
C GLN A 39 20.01 3.53 -3.37
N GLN A 40 18.94 4.31 -3.15
CA GLN A 40 18.40 4.54 -1.80
C GLN A 40 17.90 3.23 -1.18
N LEU A 41 17.31 2.35 -2.01
CA LEU A 41 16.87 1.03 -1.59
C LEU A 41 18.05 0.11 -1.29
N LEU A 42 19.11 0.13 -2.11
CA LEU A 42 20.33 -0.64 -1.83
C LEU A 42 20.99 -0.23 -0.52
N ASN A 43 20.94 1.07 -0.20
CA ASN A 43 21.48 1.63 1.04
C ASN A 43 20.56 1.42 2.26
N GLY A 44 19.31 0.98 2.05
CA GLY A 44 18.31 0.88 3.12
C GLY A 44 17.95 2.24 3.74
N GLU A 45 17.94 3.29 2.93
CA GLU A 45 17.63 4.65 3.39
C GLU A 45 16.17 4.81 3.79
N LYS A 46 15.92 5.80 4.64
CA LYS A 46 14.57 6.23 4.98
C LYS A 46 13.95 6.95 3.78
N LEU A 47 12.80 6.46 3.33
CA LEU A 47 12.03 7.03 2.23
C LEU A 47 11.17 8.21 2.71
N PRO A 48 10.65 9.04 1.78
CA PRO A 48 9.93 10.27 2.12
C PRO A 48 8.73 10.13 3.07
N ASP A 49 7.93 9.06 2.95
CA ASP A 49 6.79 8.80 3.86
C ASP A 49 7.24 8.21 5.21
N GLY A 50 8.54 7.94 5.36
CA GLY A 50 9.15 7.38 6.56
C GLY A 50 9.41 5.88 6.51
N ASP A 51 8.93 5.22 5.46
CA ASP A 51 9.19 3.80 5.19
C ASP A 51 10.69 3.50 5.07
N VAL A 52 11.06 2.25 5.30
CA VAL A 52 12.37 1.72 4.96
C VAL A 52 12.18 0.46 4.13
N VAL A 53 12.71 0.49 2.91
CA VAL A 53 12.70 -0.64 1.97
C VAL A 53 14.13 -0.90 1.53
N GLN A 54 14.62 -2.10 1.81
CA GLN A 54 15.96 -2.53 1.42
C GLN A 54 15.90 -3.40 0.16
N ALA A 55 16.75 -3.13 -0.81
CA ALA A 55 16.90 -3.96 -2.01
C ALA A 55 18.22 -4.76 -1.97
N THR A 56 18.16 -6.00 -2.41
CA THR A 56 19.33 -6.87 -2.64
C THR A 56 19.29 -7.42 -4.06
N VAL A 57 20.43 -7.42 -4.74
CA VAL A 57 20.58 -7.97 -6.10
C VAL A 57 21.28 -9.32 -6.02
N LEU A 58 20.70 -10.32 -6.67
CA LEU A 58 21.27 -11.65 -6.86
C LEU A 58 21.53 -11.87 -8.36
N PRO A 59 22.78 -11.69 -8.83
CA PRO A 59 23.13 -11.93 -10.22
C PRO A 59 22.87 -13.39 -10.64
N GLY A 60 22.35 -13.61 -11.86
CA GLY A 60 22.07 -14.95 -12.38
C GLY A 60 20.86 -15.64 -11.73
N GLY A 61 20.02 -14.91 -11.01
CA GLY A 61 18.83 -15.41 -10.34
C GLY A 61 17.58 -15.54 -11.22
N ALA A 62 17.66 -15.22 -12.51
CA ALA A 62 16.56 -15.29 -13.48
C ALA A 62 17.07 -15.70 -14.87
N ALA A 63 16.15 -15.92 -15.81
CA ALA A 63 16.51 -16.10 -17.22
C ALA A 63 16.96 -14.76 -17.83
N PRO A 64 17.81 -14.75 -18.88
CA PRO A 64 18.38 -13.50 -19.41
C PRO A 64 17.36 -12.43 -19.85
N ASP A 65 16.18 -12.85 -20.28
CA ASP A 65 15.07 -11.99 -20.75
C ASP A 65 14.01 -11.74 -19.67
N THR A 66 14.24 -12.22 -18.45
CA THR A 66 13.34 -12.01 -17.31
C THR A 66 14.04 -11.37 -16.13
N ILE A 67 13.27 -10.67 -15.32
CA ILE A 67 13.68 -10.14 -14.03
C ILE A 67 12.85 -10.87 -12.98
N SER A 68 13.52 -11.47 -11.99
CA SER A 68 12.85 -12.06 -10.83
C SER A 68 12.73 -11.01 -9.74
N ILE A 69 11.52 -10.81 -9.20
CA ILE A 69 11.24 -9.85 -8.15
C ILE A 69 10.66 -10.61 -6.97
N GLN A 70 11.18 -10.33 -5.77
CA GLN A 70 10.66 -10.84 -4.52
C GLN A 70 10.38 -9.69 -3.56
N LEU A 71 9.20 -9.69 -2.96
CA LEU A 71 8.85 -8.84 -1.83
C LEU A 71 8.86 -9.65 -0.54
N LYS A 72 9.45 -9.09 0.51
CA LYS A 72 9.39 -9.60 1.88
C LYS A 72 8.98 -8.50 2.85
N LEU A 73 8.23 -8.87 3.88
CA LEU A 73 7.85 -7.99 4.98
C LEU A 73 8.59 -8.39 6.24
N SER A 74 9.05 -7.40 7.00
CA SER A 74 9.66 -7.61 8.31
C SER A 74 9.15 -6.53 9.27
N GLY A 75 8.28 -6.91 10.20
CA GLY A 75 7.81 -6.00 11.25
C GLY A 75 6.84 -4.89 10.79
N VAL A 76 6.24 -5.01 9.61
CA VAL A 76 5.21 -4.10 9.09
C VAL A 76 3.86 -4.82 8.94
N THR A 77 2.75 -4.08 9.07
CA THR A 77 1.40 -4.68 9.13
C THR A 77 0.48 -4.30 7.98
N TRP A 78 0.75 -3.19 7.29
CA TRP A 78 -0.04 -2.80 6.11
C TRP A 78 0.34 -3.60 4.87
N TRP A 79 -0.65 -3.88 4.00
CA TRP A 79 -0.42 -4.47 2.69
C TRP A 79 0.64 -3.66 1.94
N LYS A 80 1.61 -4.37 1.37
CA LYS A 80 2.62 -3.81 0.48
C LYS A 80 2.58 -4.54 -0.83
N GLY A 81 2.95 -3.84 -1.89
CA GLY A 81 3.19 -4.51 -3.15
C GLY A 81 4.15 -3.77 -4.05
N ILE A 82 4.49 -4.48 -5.11
CA ILE A 82 5.38 -4.07 -6.18
C ILE A 82 4.63 -4.27 -7.48
N GLN A 83 4.63 -3.27 -8.35
CA GLN A 83 3.98 -3.34 -9.65
C GLN A 83 4.84 -2.71 -10.74
N THR A 84 4.48 -3.02 -11.98
CA THR A 84 5.04 -2.41 -13.19
C THR A 84 3.87 -1.95 -14.05
N GLY A 85 3.67 -0.63 -14.13
CA GLY A 85 2.47 -0.06 -14.76
C GLY A 85 1.21 -0.54 -14.05
N SER A 86 0.29 -1.19 -14.76
CA SER A 86 -0.95 -1.75 -14.19
C SER A 86 -0.83 -3.20 -13.70
N ILE A 87 0.36 -3.81 -13.77
CA ILE A 87 0.57 -5.22 -13.43
C ILE A 87 1.12 -5.33 -12.01
N VAL A 88 0.32 -5.88 -11.09
CA VAL A 88 0.79 -6.23 -9.75
C VAL A 88 1.69 -7.47 -9.83
N LEU A 89 2.96 -7.30 -9.49
CA LEU A 89 3.96 -8.36 -9.52
C LEU A 89 4.00 -9.12 -8.19
N CYS A 90 4.05 -8.38 -7.08
CA CYS A 90 4.11 -8.96 -5.75
C CYS A 90 3.18 -8.21 -4.82
N GLN A 91 2.58 -8.94 -3.88
CA GLN A 91 1.84 -8.37 -2.77
C GLN A 91 2.04 -9.25 -1.52
N ALA A 92 2.14 -8.61 -0.37
CA ALA A 92 2.36 -9.28 0.90
C ALA A 92 1.61 -8.54 2.03
N GLN A 93 1.14 -9.31 3.01
CA GLN A 93 0.50 -8.81 4.23
C GLN A 93 0.46 -9.93 5.28
N ASP A 94 0.52 -9.58 6.57
CA ASP A 94 0.21 -10.45 7.71
C ASP A 94 0.85 -11.85 7.63
N ASN A 95 0.06 -12.88 7.29
CA ASN A 95 0.45 -14.29 7.20
C ASN A 95 1.18 -14.63 5.89
N GLN A 96 1.06 -13.79 4.87
CA GLN A 96 1.84 -13.84 3.64
C GLN A 96 2.93 -12.79 3.69
N GLN A 97 4.00 -13.09 4.43
CA GLN A 97 5.15 -12.19 4.59
C GLN A 97 6.09 -12.14 3.38
N SER A 98 5.81 -12.92 2.33
CA SER A 98 6.59 -12.87 1.10
C SER A 98 5.78 -13.24 -0.14
N SER A 99 6.19 -12.69 -1.27
CA SER A 99 5.65 -12.99 -2.60
C SER A 99 6.75 -12.80 -3.64
N SER A 100 6.67 -13.53 -4.75
CA SER A 100 7.64 -13.44 -5.84
C SER A 100 6.95 -13.58 -7.18
N ALA A 101 7.45 -12.87 -8.18
CA ALA A 101 7.02 -12.98 -9.56
C ALA A 101 8.20 -12.76 -10.52
N GLN A 102 7.97 -13.09 -11.78
CA GLN A 102 8.87 -12.75 -12.87
C GLN A 102 8.16 -11.79 -13.82
N VAL A 103 8.93 -10.88 -14.40
CA VAL A 103 8.48 -9.95 -15.44
C VAL A 103 9.45 -10.01 -16.61
N SER A 104 8.94 -9.88 -17.83
CA SER A 104 9.81 -9.74 -19.00
C SER A 104 10.59 -8.42 -18.91
N VAL A 105 11.83 -8.40 -19.42
CA VAL A 105 12.62 -7.17 -19.49
C VAL A 105 11.90 -6.09 -20.33
N SER A 106 11.15 -6.50 -21.36
CA SER A 106 10.39 -5.56 -22.21
C SER A 106 9.26 -4.86 -21.44
N ASP A 107 8.44 -5.61 -20.70
CA ASP A 107 7.33 -5.01 -19.94
C ASP A 107 7.87 -4.13 -18.81
N PHE A 108 8.93 -4.60 -18.15
CA PHE A 108 9.61 -3.82 -17.11
C PHE A 108 10.17 -2.50 -17.65
N ASN A 109 10.84 -2.52 -18.80
CA ASN A 109 11.40 -1.30 -19.40
C ASN A 109 10.33 -0.34 -19.90
N ALA A 110 9.16 -0.83 -20.29
CA ALA A 110 8.05 0.01 -20.76
C ALA A 110 7.36 0.77 -19.63
N HIS A 111 7.37 0.24 -18.41
CA HIS A 111 6.53 0.74 -17.32
C HIS A 111 7.28 1.07 -16.01
N GLY A 112 8.55 0.66 -15.89
CA GLY A 112 9.35 0.87 -14.69
C GLY A 112 8.91 0.00 -13.51
N LEU A 113 9.15 0.50 -12.30
CA LEU A 113 8.85 -0.19 -11.06
C LEU A 113 8.27 0.77 -10.02
N GLN A 114 7.11 0.41 -9.48
CA GLN A 114 6.42 1.17 -8.45
C GLN A 114 6.22 0.33 -7.20
N LEU A 115 6.36 0.98 -6.05
CA LEU A 115 6.05 0.41 -4.73
C LEU A 115 4.76 1.06 -4.23
N TRP A 116 3.84 0.24 -3.72
CA TRP A 116 2.57 0.71 -3.18
C TRP A 116 2.32 0.10 -1.80
N LYS A 117 1.50 0.80 -1.01
CA LYS A 117 0.98 0.30 0.26
C LYS A 117 -0.50 0.61 0.41
N ALA A 118 -1.22 -0.23 1.15
CA ALA A 118 -2.57 0.13 1.57
C ALA A 118 -2.51 1.25 2.61
N LYS A 119 -3.43 2.21 2.49
CA LYS A 119 -3.71 3.23 3.51
C LYS A 119 -5.04 2.93 4.20
N THR A 120 -5.50 3.87 5.05
CA THR A 120 -6.77 3.77 5.77
C THR A 120 -7.90 3.33 4.82
N PHE A 121 -8.74 2.41 5.29
CA PHE A 121 -9.81 1.77 4.51
C PHE A 121 -9.35 0.87 3.36
N GLY A 122 -8.09 0.44 3.35
CA GLY A 122 -7.59 -0.54 2.37
C GLY A 122 -7.32 0.04 0.99
N VAL A 123 -7.28 1.36 0.84
CA VAL A 123 -6.97 2.00 -0.45
C VAL A 123 -5.51 1.77 -0.78
N HIS A 124 -5.24 1.04 -1.86
CA HIS A 124 -3.89 0.84 -2.38
C HIS A 124 -3.40 2.14 -3.00
N THR A 125 -2.37 2.73 -2.40
CA THR A 125 -1.78 3.99 -2.85
C THR A 125 -0.38 3.72 -3.36
N GLU A 126 -0.10 4.13 -4.58
CA GLU A 126 1.25 4.17 -5.12
C GLU A 126 2.06 5.18 -4.30
N MET A 127 3.11 4.70 -3.63
CA MET A 127 3.92 5.54 -2.74
C MET A 127 5.16 6.02 -3.45
N TYR A 128 5.83 5.12 -4.17
CA TYR A 128 7.14 5.36 -4.72
C TYR A 128 7.24 4.89 -6.17
N ASN A 129 7.79 5.74 -7.02
CA ASN A 129 8.23 5.38 -8.36
C ASN A 129 9.75 5.33 -8.38
N ILE A 130 10.35 4.19 -8.70
CA ILE A 130 11.80 4.03 -8.72
C ILE A 130 12.31 4.54 -10.07
N VAL A 131 12.72 5.80 -10.11
CA VAL A 131 12.90 6.56 -11.36
C VAL A 131 14.04 6.05 -12.23
N ASP A 132 15.04 5.39 -11.64
CA ASP A 132 16.19 4.81 -12.32
C ASP A 132 16.14 3.27 -12.38
N ALA A 133 14.98 2.65 -12.10
CA ALA A 133 14.84 1.19 -12.07
C ALA A 133 15.26 0.53 -13.38
N THR A 134 14.84 1.06 -14.53
CA THR A 134 15.17 0.50 -15.86
C THR A 134 16.65 0.59 -16.22
N GLN A 135 17.40 1.46 -15.54
CA GLN A 135 18.83 1.67 -15.73
C GLN A 135 19.66 0.83 -14.76
N LYS A 136 19.09 0.47 -13.61
CA LYS A 136 19.79 -0.26 -12.53
C LYS A 136 19.40 -1.74 -12.44
N MET A 137 18.23 -2.10 -12.94
CA MET A 137 17.73 -3.46 -12.96
C MET A 137 17.83 -4.03 -14.37
N SER A 138 18.40 -5.23 -14.49
CA SER A 138 18.62 -5.90 -15.77
C SER A 138 18.12 -7.34 -15.73
N GLY A 139 17.77 -7.86 -16.90
CA GLY A 139 17.42 -9.27 -17.08
C GLY A 139 18.52 -10.22 -16.59
N GLY A 140 18.13 -11.45 -16.26
CA GLY A 140 19.03 -12.47 -15.71
C GLY A 140 19.24 -12.38 -14.20
N ASN A 141 18.74 -11.33 -13.54
CA ASN A 141 18.95 -11.10 -12.10
C ASN A 141 17.67 -11.29 -11.29
N SER A 142 17.86 -11.57 -10.00
CA SER A 142 16.79 -11.56 -9.01
C SER A 142 16.97 -10.38 -8.05
N TYR A 143 15.88 -9.69 -7.75
CA TYR A 143 15.83 -8.49 -6.92
C TYR A 143 14.90 -8.73 -5.74
N ILE A 144 15.47 -8.72 -4.54
CA ILE A 144 14.72 -8.94 -3.30
C ILE A 144 14.54 -7.60 -2.61
N PHE A 145 13.28 -7.22 -2.40
CA PHE A 145 12.87 -6.04 -1.65
C PHE A 145 12.36 -6.47 -0.27
N ILE A 146 12.88 -5.86 0.78
CA ILE A 146 12.48 -6.12 2.16
C ILE A 146 11.95 -4.83 2.75
N TRP A 147 10.64 -4.79 3.02
CA TRP A 147 9.99 -3.67 3.69
C TRP A 147 10.09 -3.88 5.20
N THR A 148 10.87 -3.05 5.89
CA THR A 148 11.21 -3.22 7.31
C THR A 148 10.55 -2.20 8.23
N LYS A 149 9.99 -1.13 7.66
CA LYS A 149 9.35 -0.06 8.42
C LYS A 149 8.28 0.67 7.60
N ASP A 150 7.19 1.06 8.29
CA ASP A 150 6.11 1.94 7.81
C ASP A 150 6.42 3.43 7.96
#